data_AF-A0AAF0QRS5-F1
#
_entry.id   AF-A0AAF0QRS5-F1
#
_cell.length_a   1.000
_cell.length_b   1.000
_cell.length_c   1.000
_cell.angle_alpha   90.00
_cell.angle_beta   90.00
_cell.angle_gamma   90.00
#
_symmetry.space_group_name_H-M   'P 1'
#
loop_
_entity.id
_entity.type
_entity.pdbx_description
1 polymer ?
#
loop_
_entity_poly.entity_id
_entity_poly.type
_entity_poly.pdbx_seq_one_letter_code
_entity_poly.pdbx_strand_id
1 'polypeptide(L)'
;MALLHALKYIDTAQLDKVIIETDSLLLKNIVERVWKVPWKVVNILEEIWRLMQGKTVVISHIFREGNKLADYLANLALEKGTVQVNCFQELESQGKRIVNSDKLVVPYLRIRQCRK
;
A
#
# COMPACT_ATOMS: atom_id res chain seq x y z
N MET A 1 0.53 5.59 8.19
CA MET A 1 1.52 6.46 7.55
C MET A 1 1.62 6.25 6.04
N ALA A 2 1.78 5.02 5.53
CA ALA A 2 1.86 4.75 4.08
C ALA A 2 0.67 5.33 3.27
N LEU A 3 -0.56 5.08 3.70
CA LEU A 3 -1.77 5.61 3.04
C LEU A 3 -1.82 7.14 2.98
N LEU A 4 -1.39 7.82 4.04
CA LEU A 4 -1.35 9.28 4.07
C LEU A 4 -0.35 9.82 3.02
N HIS A 5 0.84 9.22 2.91
CA HIS A 5 1.81 9.60 1.89
C HIS A 5 1.30 9.32 0.48
N ALA A 6 0.63 8.18 0.26
CA ALA A 6 0.00 7.88 -1.03
C ALA A 6 -1.05 8.93 -1.41
N LEU A 7 -1.90 9.35 -0.46
CA LEU A 7 -2.90 10.38 -0.70
C LEU A 7 -2.29 11.76 -0.96
N LYS A 8 -1.20 12.12 -0.25
CA LYS A 8 -0.46 13.36 -0.55
C LYS A 8 0.12 13.35 -1.95
N TYR A 9 0.69 12.20 -2.37
CA TYR A 9 1.19 12.05 -3.73
C TYR A 9 0.07 12.18 -4.78
N ILE A 10 -1.06 11.50 -4.56
CA ILE A 10 -2.25 11.59 -5.41
C ILE A 10 -2.74 13.03 -5.55
N ASP A 11 -2.75 13.79 -4.45
CA ASP A 11 -3.13 15.20 -4.43
C ASP A 11 -2.16 16.06 -5.26
N THR A 12 -0.84 15.87 -5.08
CA THR A 12 0.18 16.58 -5.88
C THR A 12 0.16 16.20 -7.36
N ALA A 13 -0.22 14.97 -7.67
CA ALA A 13 -0.32 14.46 -9.04
C ALA A 13 -1.67 14.79 -9.70
N GLN A 14 -2.60 15.45 -8.99
CA GLN A 14 -3.93 15.81 -9.46
C GLN A 14 -4.74 14.62 -10.01
N LEU A 15 -4.68 13.48 -9.30
CA LEU A 15 -5.42 12.28 -9.69
C LEU A 15 -6.77 12.21 -8.95
N ASP A 16 -7.88 12.32 -9.70
CA ASP A 16 -9.22 12.38 -9.11
C ASP A 16 -9.88 11.00 -8.90
N LYS A 17 -9.41 9.96 -9.60
CA LYS A 17 -9.98 8.60 -9.55
C LYS A 17 -8.87 7.59 -9.34
N VAL A 18 -8.78 7.03 -8.13
CA VAL A 18 -7.68 6.12 -7.75
C VAL A 18 -8.19 4.96 -6.90
N ILE A 19 -7.65 3.77 -7.16
CA ILE A 19 -7.78 2.61 -6.29
C ILE A 19 -6.48 2.48 -5.51
N ILE A 20 -6.58 2.45 -4.18
CA ILE A 20 -5.44 2.22 -3.29
C ILE A 20 -5.60 0.82 -2.70
N GLU A 21 -4.66 -0.05 -3.02
CA GLU A 21 -4.61 -1.41 -2.49
C GLU A 21 -3.77 -1.45 -1.21
N THR A 22 -4.24 -2.18 -0.20
CA THR A 22 -3.53 -2.36 1.06
C THR A 22 -3.77 -3.76 1.62
N ASP A 23 -2.76 -4.34 2.25
CA ASP A 23 -2.90 -5.58 3.03
C ASP A 23 -3.38 -5.36 4.47
N SER A 24 -3.62 -4.10 4.86
CA SER A 24 -4.09 -3.75 6.19
C SER A 24 -5.62 -3.66 6.23
N LEU A 25 -6.27 -4.78 6.56
CA LEU A 25 -7.73 -4.82 6.75
C LEU A 25 -8.18 -3.84 7.85
N LEU A 26 -7.37 -3.71 8.90
CA LEU A 26 -7.58 -2.74 9.97
C LEU A 26 -7.68 -1.32 9.42
N LEU A 27 -6.72 -0.91 8.58
CA LEU A 27 -6.68 0.44 8.02
C LEU A 27 -7.90 0.68 7.12
N LYS A 28 -8.22 -0.28 6.24
CA LYS A 28 -9.40 -0.21 5.36
C LYS A 28 -10.68 0.04 6.18
N ASN A 29 -10.94 -0.79 7.18
CA ASN A 29 -12.16 -0.69 7.99
C ASN A 29 -12.22 0.58 8.86
N ILE A 30 -11.08 1.09 9.33
CA ILE A 30 -11.02 2.35 10.08
C ILE A 30 -11.30 3.54 9.15
N VAL A 31 -10.71 3.57 7.95
CA VAL A 31 -10.90 4.68 7.01
C VAL A 31 -12.33 4.71 6.47
N GLU A 32 -12.92 3.55 6.21
CA GLU A 32 -14.34 3.40 5.85
C GLU A 32 -15.30 3.63 7.03
N ARG A 33 -14.78 3.96 8.22
CA ARG A 33 -15.56 4.19 9.45
C ARG A 33 -16.41 2.99 9.90
N VAL A 34 -16.08 1.79 9.43
CA VAL A 34 -16.69 0.53 9.86
C VAL A 34 -16.23 0.19 11.28
N TRP A 35 -14.95 0.44 11.60
CA TRP A 35 -14.36 0.18 12.91
C TRP A 35 -14.06 1.46 13.67
N LYS A 36 -14.07 1.36 15.01
CA LYS A 36 -13.79 2.49 15.90
C LYS A 36 -12.37 3.01 15.70
N VAL A 37 -12.25 4.32 15.59
CA VAL A 37 -10.97 5.01 15.46
C VAL A 37 -10.22 5.05 16.79
N PRO A 38 -8.97 4.56 16.86
CA PRO A 38 -8.11 4.78 18.02
C PRO A 38 -7.71 6.26 18.11
N TRP A 39 -7.82 6.85 19.31
CA TRP A 39 -7.50 8.26 19.56
C TRP A 39 -6.07 8.65 19.12
N LYS A 40 -5.11 7.73 19.25
CA LYS A 40 -3.70 7.95 18.88
C LYS A 40 -3.49 8.32 17.41
N VAL A 41 -4.42 7.94 16.53
CA VAL A 41 -4.29 8.11 15.07
C VAL A 41 -5.38 9.01 14.50
N VAL A 42 -6.20 9.66 15.34
CA VAL A 42 -7.35 10.45 14.88
C VAL A 42 -6.92 11.60 13.97
N ASN A 43 -5.88 12.36 14.35
CA ASN A 43 -5.37 13.48 13.55
C ASN A 43 -4.91 13.02 12.15
N ILE A 44 -4.29 11.84 12.06
CA ILE A 44 -3.83 11.26 10.79
C ILE A 44 -5.04 10.87 9.92
N LEU A 45 -6.09 10.34 10.53
CA LEU A 45 -7.30 9.93 9.82
C LEU A 45 -8.13 11.12 9.35
N GLU A 46 -8.19 12.19 10.14
CA GLU A 46 -8.81 13.44 9.72
C GLU A 46 -8.13 14.03 8.48
N GLU A 47 -6.79 14.01 8.43
CA GLU A 47 -6.05 14.43 7.25
C GLU A 47 -6.32 13.52 6.04
N ILE A 48 -6.37 12.20 6.24
CA ILE A 48 -6.73 11.22 5.20
C ILE A 48 -8.13 11.54 4.65
N TRP A 49 -9.13 11.72 5.50
CA TRP A 49 -10.49 12.01 5.05
C TRP A 49 -10.58 13.35 4.33
N ARG A 50 -9.84 14.37 4.78
CA ARG A 50 -9.75 15.66 4.09
C ARG A 50 -9.15 15.51 2.69
N LEU A 51 -8.09 14.72 2.52
CA LEU A 51 -7.46 14.49 1.21
C LEU A 51 -8.36 13.70 0.25
N MET A 52 -9.20 12.83 0.80
CA MET A 52 -10.19 12.05 0.04
C MET A 52 -11.45 12.86 -0.34
N GLN A 53 -11.75 13.96 0.36
CA GLN A 53 -12.90 14.81 0.03
C GLN A 53 -12.77 15.36 -1.40
N GLY A 54 -13.85 15.20 -2.17
CA GLY A 54 -13.90 15.65 -3.57
C GLY A 54 -13.22 14.71 -4.58
N LYS A 55 -12.57 13.63 -4.13
CA LYS A 55 -11.93 12.62 -5.01
C LYS A 55 -12.66 11.29 -4.93
N THR A 56 -12.62 10.52 -6.02
CA THR A 56 -13.08 9.13 -6.05
C THR A 56 -11.92 8.22 -5.68
N VAL A 57 -11.71 8.03 -4.37
CA VAL A 57 -10.68 7.12 -3.84
C VAL A 57 -11.34 5.87 -3.29
N VAL A 58 -11.00 4.71 -3.84
CA VAL A 58 -11.44 3.40 -3.36
C VAL A 58 -10.29 2.72 -2.63
N ILE A 59 -10.51 2.29 -1.38
CA ILE A 59 -9.52 1.51 -0.63
C ILE A 59 -9.89 0.04 -0.74
N SER A 60 -9.06 -0.74 -1.42
CA SER A 60 -9.26 -2.18 -1.59
C SER A 60 -8.30 -2.95 -0.69
N HIS A 61 -8.82 -3.98 -0.01
CA HIS A 61 -7.98 -4.88 0.75
C HIS A 61 -7.47 -6.02 -0.15
N ILE A 62 -6.17 -6.23 -0.16
CA ILE A 62 -5.50 -7.32 -0.88
C ILE A 62 -4.78 -8.26 0.09
N PHE A 63 -4.49 -9.47 -0.35
CA PHE A 63 -3.64 -10.36 0.44
C PHE A 63 -2.19 -9.85 0.47
N ARG A 64 -1.48 -10.15 1.57
CA ARG A 64 -0.09 -9.73 1.75
C ARG A 64 0.83 -10.26 0.65
N GLU A 65 0.51 -11.42 0.07
CA GLU A 65 1.19 -11.99 -1.09
C GLU A 65 1.12 -11.10 -2.34
N GLY A 66 0.05 -10.29 -2.48
CA GLY A 66 -0.09 -9.29 -3.54
C GLY A 66 0.53 -7.94 -3.19
N ASN A 67 0.76 -7.63 -1.91
CA ASN A 67 1.33 -6.37 -1.46
C ASN A 67 2.88 -6.39 -1.37
N LYS A 68 3.53 -7.34 -2.06
CA LYS A 68 4.97 -7.62 -1.94
C LYS A 68 5.86 -6.42 -2.27
N LEU A 69 5.49 -5.63 -3.27
CA LEU A 69 6.30 -4.49 -3.69
C LEU A 69 6.32 -3.39 -2.62
N ALA A 70 5.16 -3.05 -2.06
CA ALA A 70 5.06 -2.08 -0.98
C ALA A 70 5.79 -2.56 0.28
N ASP A 71 5.65 -3.85 0.63
CA ASP A 71 6.39 -4.47 1.73
C ASP A 71 7.91 -4.40 1.50
N TYR A 72 8.36 -4.70 0.28
CA TYR A 72 9.78 -4.62 -0.07
C TYR A 72 10.33 -3.20 0.07
N LEU A 73 9.63 -2.20 -0.46
CA LEU A 73 10.05 -0.80 -0.37
C LEU A 73 10.06 -0.28 1.06
N ALA A 74 9.07 -0.66 1.87
CA ALA A 74 9.01 -0.30 3.28
C ALA A 74 10.20 -0.88 4.06
N ASN A 75 10.53 -2.15 3.84
CA ASN A 75 11.68 -2.79 4.48
C ASN A 75 13.00 -2.18 4.01
N LEU A 76 13.15 -1.92 2.70
CA LEU A 76 14.32 -1.27 2.14
C LEU A 76 14.54 0.11 2.77
N ALA A 77 13.47 0.86 3.02
CA ALA A 77 13.56 2.17 3.66
C ALA A 77 13.92 2.08 5.15
N LEU A 78 13.52 1.02 5.85
CA LEU A 78 13.95 0.77 7.23
C LEU A 78 15.45 0.46 7.31
N GLU A 79 15.99 -0.26 6.32
CA GLU A 79 17.40 -0.65 6.27
C GLU A 79 18.31 0.49 5.80
N LYS A 80 17.90 1.22 4.74
CA LYS A 80 18.76 2.18 4.03
C LYS A 80 18.37 3.65 4.26
N GLY A 81 17.28 3.92 4.98
CA GLY A 81 16.73 5.26 5.14
C GLY A 81 15.77 5.64 4.01
N THR A 82 15.57 6.94 3.76
CA THR A 82 14.63 7.39 2.73
C THR A 82 15.05 6.91 1.35
N VAL A 83 14.23 6.06 0.73
CA VAL A 83 14.43 5.56 -0.63
C VAL A 83 13.31 6.07 -1.52
N GLN A 84 13.69 6.67 -2.66
CA GLN A 84 12.78 7.03 -3.74
C GLN A 84 13.20 6.28 -4.99
N VAL A 85 12.23 5.68 -5.67
CA VAL A 85 12.45 4.93 -6.91
C VAL A 85 11.43 5.42 -7.92
N ASN A 86 11.90 6.12 -8.93
CA ASN A 86 11.06 6.78 -9.94
C ASN A 86 10.96 5.96 -11.22
N CYS A 87 11.90 5.05 -11.47
CA CYS A 87 11.87 4.18 -12.64
C CYS A 87 12.27 2.73 -12.31
N PHE A 88 11.89 1.81 -13.20
CA PHE A 88 12.19 0.39 -13.04
C PHE A 88 13.68 0.11 -12.96
N GLN A 89 14.51 0.89 -13.63
CA GLN A 89 15.96 0.71 -13.71
C GLN A 89 16.64 0.96 -12.36
N GLU A 90 16.10 1.88 -11.57
CA GLU A 90 16.57 2.23 -10.22
C GLU A 90 16.29 1.14 -9.18
N LEU A 91 15.34 0.23 -9.43
CA LEU A 91 15.07 -0.89 -8.53
C LEU A 91 16.24 -1.88 -8.50
N GLU A 92 16.56 -2.37 -7.30
CA GLU A 92 17.46 -3.51 -7.17
C GLU A 92 16.85 -4.78 -7.77
N SER A 93 17.69 -5.78 -8.01
CA SER A 93 17.30 -7.05 -8.65
C SER A 93 16.08 -7.70 -7.99
N GLN A 94 15.98 -7.63 -6.66
CA GLN A 94 14.84 -8.17 -5.92
C GLN A 94 13.54 -7.41 -6.21
N GLY A 95 13.56 -6.08 -6.18
CA GLY A 95 12.41 -5.25 -6.51
C GLY A 95 11.94 -5.45 -7.95
N LYS A 96 12.88 -5.50 -8.90
CA LYS A 96 12.59 -5.81 -10.31
C LYS A 96 11.89 -7.16 -10.48
N ARG A 97 12.35 -8.18 -9.75
CA ARG A 97 11.73 -9.52 -9.77
C ARG A 97 10.30 -9.49 -9.26
N ILE A 98 10.01 -8.69 -8.23
CA ILE A 98 8.65 -8.54 -7.70
C ILE A 98 7.73 -7.95 -8.77
N VAL A 99 8.09 -6.80 -9.34
CA VAL A 99 7.32 -6.13 -10.39
C VAL A 99 7.07 -7.05 -11.60
N ASN A 100 8.09 -7.79 -12.04
CA ASN A 100 7.94 -8.72 -13.15
C ASN A 100 7.00 -9.88 -12.83
N SER A 101 7.00 -10.37 -11.59
CA SER A 101 6.11 -11.47 -11.20
C SER A 101 4.65 -11.00 -11.09
N ASP A 102 4.43 -9.77 -10.60
CA ASP A 102 3.10 -9.14 -10.55
C ASP A 102 2.56 -8.93 -11.97
N LYS A 103 3.41 -8.45 -12.90
CA LYS A 103 3.05 -8.32 -14.33
C LYS A 103 2.68 -9.65 -14.98
N LEU A 104 3.30 -10.74 -14.56
CA LEU A 104 3.01 -12.10 -15.03
C LEU A 104 1.83 -12.76 -14.29
N VAL A 105 1.22 -12.06 -13.32
CA VAL A 105 0.13 -12.59 -12.48
C VAL A 105 0.53 -13.91 -11.80
N VAL A 106 1.80 -14.04 -11.41
CA VAL A 106 2.29 -15.24 -10.73
C VAL A 106 2.07 -15.06 -9.22
N PRO A 107 1.16 -15.82 -8.59
CA PRO A 107 0.86 -15.64 -7.18
C PRO A 107 2.06 -16.07 -6.33
N TYR A 108 2.40 -15.26 -5.33
CA TYR A 108 3.43 -15.57 -4.31
C TYR A 108 2.94 -16.56 -3.24
N LEU A 109 2.02 -17.45 -3.59
CA LEU A 109 1.43 -18.41 -2.68
C LEU A 109 2.23 -19.72 -2.69
N ARG A 110 2.70 -20.15 -1.52
CA ARG A 110 3.33 -21.47 -1.36
C ARG A 110 2.38 -22.44 -0.69
N ILE A 111 1.89 -23.41 -1.46
CA ILE A 111 1.06 -24.50 -0.93
C ILE A 111 1.96 -25.64 -0.47
N ARG A 112 1.80 -26.08 0.78
CA ARG A 112 2.45 -27.29 1.31
C ARG A 112 1.38 -28.25 1.80
N GLN A 113 1.48 -29.52 1.41
CA GLN A 113 0.61 -30.57 1.93
C GLN A 113 1.09 -30.97 3.33
N CYS A 114 0.23 -30.84 4.33
CA CYS A 114 0.47 -31.43 5.65
C CYS A 114 0.00 -32.89 5.60
N ARG A 115 0.92 -33.85 5.75
CA ARG A 115 0.56 -35.26 5.93
C ARG A 115 0.24 -35.47 7.42
N LYS A 116 -0.94 -36.02 7.70
CA LYS A 116 -1.32 -36.47 9.06
C LYS A 116 -0.47 -37.66 9.48
#